data_AF-A0A662GTV4-F1
#
_entry.id   AF-A0A662GTV4-F1
#
_cell.length_a   1.000
_cell.length_b   1.000
_cell.length_c   1.000
_cell.angle_alpha   90.00
_cell.angle_beta   90.00
_cell.angle_gamma   90.00
#
_symmetry.space_group_name_H-M   'P 1'
#
loop_
_entity.id
_entity.type
_entity.pdbx_description
1 polymer ?
#
loop_
_entity_poly.entity_id
_entity_poly.type
_entity_poly.pdbx_seq_one_letter_code
_entity_poly.pdbx_strand_id
1 'polypeptide(L)'
;MSLDKLYLGGAEFADEIGNKGKKMTLVELLPCCLKLNFDEDFCALTGEELKRKGVEIITNTRVTKIEDSGKVESVNFSTRQEIQQVYLYKCNRLQK
;
A
#
# COMPACT_ATOMS: atom_id res chain seq x y z
N MET A 1 -8.55 -5.25 -27.06
CA MET A 1 -8.32 -4.73 -25.69
C MET A 1 -8.88 -5.74 -24.71
N SER A 2 -8.09 -6.75 -24.34
CA SER A 2 -8.48 -7.76 -23.35
C SER A 2 -8.47 -7.11 -21.96
N LEU A 3 -9.66 -7.06 -21.38
CA LEU A 3 -10.00 -6.50 -20.07
C LEU A 3 -9.82 -7.57 -18.99
N ASP A 4 -8.61 -8.09 -18.86
CA ASP A 4 -8.26 -9.04 -17.79
C ASP A 4 -7.72 -8.26 -16.58
N LYS A 5 -8.59 -7.39 -16.05
CA LYS A 5 -8.71 -6.93 -14.65
C LYS A 5 -7.45 -7.06 -13.75
N LEU A 6 -6.40 -6.33 -14.08
CA LEU A 6 -5.27 -6.10 -13.20
C LEU A 6 -5.66 -5.04 -12.15
N TYR A 7 -6.29 -5.46 -11.05
CA TYR A 7 -6.61 -4.54 -9.96
C TYR A 7 -5.35 -4.30 -9.11
N LEU A 8 -4.67 -3.17 -9.38
CA LEU A 8 -3.51 -2.65 -8.64
C LEU A 8 -3.91 -1.52 -7.66
N GLY A 9 -5.18 -1.45 -7.28
CA GLY A 9 -5.80 -0.25 -6.70
C GLY A 9 -5.08 0.36 -5.48
N GLY A 10 -4.37 -0.42 -4.67
CA GLY A 10 -3.52 0.12 -3.60
C GLY A 10 -2.31 0.90 -4.10
N ALA A 11 -1.59 0.37 -5.09
CA ALA A 11 -0.43 1.02 -5.70
C ALA A 11 -0.82 2.17 -6.62
N GLU A 12 -1.91 2.03 -7.39
CA GLU A 12 -2.46 3.11 -8.22
C GLU A 12 -2.88 4.32 -7.37
N PHE A 13 -3.60 4.06 -6.27
CA PHE A 13 -3.99 5.12 -5.35
C PHE A 13 -2.76 5.78 -4.72
N ALA A 14 -1.76 5.00 -4.31
CA ALA A 14 -0.52 5.55 -3.78
C ALA A 14 0.20 6.44 -4.80
N ASP A 15 0.22 6.06 -6.08
CA ASP A 15 0.81 6.85 -7.16
C ASP A 15 0.12 8.21 -7.31
N GLU A 16 -1.22 8.21 -7.38
CA GLU A 16 -2.00 9.45 -7.50
C GLU A 16 -1.83 10.39 -6.31
N ILE A 17 -1.78 9.86 -5.09
CA ILE A 17 -1.59 10.67 -3.88
C ILE A 17 -0.15 11.19 -3.80
N GLY A 18 0.85 10.36 -4.14
CA GLY A 18 2.25 10.78 -4.22
C GLY A 18 2.46 11.91 -5.23
N ASN A 19 1.87 11.81 -6.43
CA ASN A 19 1.91 12.87 -7.45
C ASN A 19 1.30 14.21 -6.95
N LYS A 20 0.41 14.18 -5.95
CA LYS A 20 -0.17 15.38 -5.32
C LYS A 20 0.70 15.95 -4.20
N GLY A 21 1.89 15.39 -3.96
CA GLY A 21 2.83 15.84 -2.92
C GLY A 21 2.31 15.64 -1.49
N LYS A 22 1.35 14.74 -1.30
CA LYS A 22 0.79 14.44 0.03
C LYS A 22 1.58 13.33 0.70
N LYS A 23 1.71 13.40 2.02
CA LYS A 23 2.28 12.31 2.82
C LYS A 23 1.41 11.06 2.66
N MET A 24 2.00 9.98 2.16
CA MET A 24 1.33 8.72 1.90
C MET A 24 2.23 7.56 2.34
N THR A 25 1.65 6.61 3.06
CA THR A 25 2.30 5.35 3.42
C THR A 25 1.51 4.19 2.82
N LEU A 26 2.17 3.40 1.98
CA LEU A 26 1.65 2.16 1.42
C LEU A 26 2.19 0.98 2.24
N VAL A 27 1.28 0.21 2.85
CA VAL A 27 1.64 -0.98 3.64
C VAL A 27 1.27 -2.22 2.85
N GLU A 28 2.25 -3.07 2.59
CA GLU A 28 2.15 -4.29 1.80
C GLU A 28 2.52 -5.52 2.66
N LEU A 29 1.72 -6.58 2.53
CA LEU A 29 1.94 -7.83 3.24
C LEU A 29 3.11 -8.61 2.63
N LEU A 30 3.26 -8.55 1.30
CA LEU A 30 4.30 -9.26 0.55
C LEU A 30 5.64 -8.50 0.55
N PRO A 31 6.74 -9.12 0.07
CA PRO A 31 8.05 -8.46 0.03
C PRO A 31 8.14 -7.22 -0.88
N CYS A 32 7.25 -7.11 -1.87
CA CYS A 32 7.16 -5.97 -2.77
C CYS A 32 5.74 -5.79 -3.29
N CYS A 33 5.41 -4.56 -3.70
CA CYS A 33 4.14 -4.24 -4.33
C CYS A 33 3.98 -5.02 -5.63
N LEU A 34 2.74 -5.40 -5.96
CA LEU A 34 2.37 -6.06 -7.22
C LEU A 34 2.95 -7.47 -7.45
N LYS A 35 3.61 -8.07 -6.45
CA LYS A 35 4.28 -9.37 -6.52
C LYS A 35 3.42 -10.55 -7.00
N LEU A 36 2.09 -10.47 -6.83
CA LEU A 36 1.17 -11.51 -7.29
C LEU A 36 0.96 -11.50 -8.82
N ASN A 37 1.24 -10.37 -9.47
CA ASN A 37 0.93 -10.16 -10.88
C ASN A 37 2.18 -9.92 -11.74
N PHE A 38 3.32 -9.61 -11.13
CA PHE A 38 4.55 -9.24 -11.83
C PHE A 38 5.80 -9.87 -11.23
N ASP A 39 6.88 -9.88 -12.01
CA ASP A 39 8.20 -10.35 -11.59
C ASP A 39 8.91 -9.36 -10.65
N GLU A 40 10.06 -9.78 -10.12
CA GLU A 40 10.82 -9.00 -9.12
C GLU A 40 11.40 -7.71 -9.69
N ASP A 41 11.87 -7.74 -10.94
CA ASP A 41 12.46 -6.58 -11.59
C ASP A 41 11.42 -5.47 -11.78
N PHE A 42 10.21 -5.83 -12.24
CA PHE A 42 9.11 -4.87 -12.37
C PHE A 42 8.64 -4.33 -11.02
N CYS A 43 8.56 -5.19 -10.01
CA CYS A 43 8.19 -4.78 -8.66
C CYS A 43 9.22 -3.81 -8.06
N ALA A 44 10.52 -4.05 -8.29
CA ALA A 44 11.59 -3.18 -7.83
C ALA A 44 11.51 -1.81 -8.51
N LEU A 45 11.39 -1.78 -9.84
CA LEU A 45 11.24 -0.53 -10.61
C LEU A 45 10.04 0.29 -10.15
N THR A 46 8.88 -0.36 -9.96
CA THR A 46 7.67 0.32 -9.51
C THR A 46 7.81 0.86 -8.09
N GLY A 47 8.46 0.10 -7.20
CA GLY A 47 8.73 0.53 -5.82
C GLY A 47 9.61 1.77 -5.77
N GLU A 48 10.67 1.83 -6.58
CA GLU A 48 11.55 3.00 -6.65
C GLU A 48 10.83 4.24 -7.22
N GLU A 49 9.98 4.06 -8.23
CA GLU A 49 9.18 5.14 -8.79
C GLU A 49 8.17 5.74 -7.78
N LEU A 50 7.49 4.88 -7.01
CA LEU A 50 6.58 5.31 -5.94
C LEU A 50 7.34 6.06 -4.83
N LYS A 51 8.51 5.56 -4.41
CA LYS A 51 9.37 6.26 -3.44
C LYS A 51 9.83 7.62 -3.96
N ARG A 52 10.21 7.73 -5.23
CA ARG A 52 10.58 9.00 -5.87
C ARG A 52 9.44 10.02 -5.83
N LYS A 53 8.19 9.56 -5.89
CA LYS A 53 6.97 10.36 -5.76
C LYS A 53 6.60 10.68 -4.30
N GLY A 54 7.44 10.31 -3.33
CA GLY A 54 7.20 10.61 -1.90
C GLY A 54 6.29 9.61 -1.20
N VAL A 55 6.03 8.44 -1.79
CA VAL A 55 5.30 7.36 -1.13
C VAL A 55 6.27 6.57 -0.23
N GLU A 56 5.96 6.52 1.06
CA GLU A 56 6.64 5.61 1.99
C GLU A 56 6.08 4.19 1.81
N ILE A 57 6.93 3.20 1.59
CA ILE A 57 6.51 1.81 1.37
C ILE A 57 7.03 0.94 2.51
N ILE A 58 6.10 0.25 3.17
CA ILE A 58 6.40 -0.72 4.23
C ILE A 58 5.96 -2.09 3.72
N THR A 59 6.90 -3.01 3.52
CA THR A 59 6.64 -4.37 3.01
C THR A 59 6.72 -5.41 4.12
N ASN A 60 6.39 -6.66 3.82
CA ASN A 60 6.40 -7.78 4.79
C ASN A 60 5.59 -7.50 6.06
N THR A 61 4.56 -6.66 5.96
CA THR A 61 3.90 -6.07 7.12
C THR A 61 2.39 -6.25 7.05
N ARG A 62 1.84 -6.86 8.10
CA ARG A 62 0.39 -7.07 8.24
C ARG A 62 -0.20 -6.00 9.15
N VAL A 63 -1.29 -5.37 8.74
CA VAL A 63 -2.15 -4.60 9.66
C VAL A 63 -2.85 -5.56 10.61
N THR A 64 -2.64 -5.39 11.91
CA THR A 64 -3.19 -6.25 12.97
C THR A 64 -4.41 -5.64 13.65
N LYS A 65 -4.45 -4.31 13.80
CA LYS A 65 -5.56 -3.60 14.43
C LYS A 65 -5.72 -2.21 13.84
N ILE A 66 -6.97 -1.75 13.72
CA ILE A 66 -7.33 -0.37 13.40
C ILE A 66 -8.13 0.13 14.59
N GLU A 67 -7.69 1.23 15.19
CA GLU A 67 -8.41 1.91 16.27
C GLU A 67 -9.19 3.09 15.66
N ASP A 68 -10.49 3.16 15.93
CA ASP A 68 -11.34 4.24 15.43
C ASP A 68 -12.41 4.67 16.46
N SER A 69 -12.73 5.97 16.44
CA SER A 69 -13.73 6.63 17.29
C SER A 69 -14.69 7.49 16.44
N GLY A 70 -14.99 7.03 15.23
CA GLY A 70 -15.68 7.80 14.17
C GLY A 70 -14.74 8.43 13.14
N LYS A 71 -13.43 8.41 13.42
CA LYS A 71 -12.33 8.58 12.47
C LYS A 71 -11.22 7.59 12.84
N VAL A 72 -10.36 7.21 11.89
CA VAL A 72 -9.24 6.33 12.18
C VAL A 72 -8.20 7.07 13.02
N GLU A 73 -7.95 6.57 14.21
CA GLU A 73 -7.01 7.15 15.17
C GLU A 73 -5.63 6.51 15.06
N SER A 74 -5.57 5.19 14.87
CA SER A 74 -4.30 4.51 14.63
C SER A 74 -4.45 3.19 13.88
N VAL A 75 -3.34 2.77 13.27
CA VAL A 75 -3.19 1.47 12.60
C VAL A 75 -1.96 0.79 13.19
N ASN A 76 -2.18 -0.40 13.74
CA ASN A 76 -1.16 -1.25 14.34
C ASN A 76 -0.71 -2.31 13.35
N PHE A 77 0.57 -2.65 13.40
CA PHE A 77 1.19 -3.64 12.51
C PHE A 77 1.73 -4.85 13.25
N SER A 78 1.96 -5.95 12.52
CA SER A 78 2.58 -7.18 13.05
C SER A 78 4.00 -6.95 13.58
N THR A 79 4.68 -5.91 13.09
CA THR A 79 6.02 -5.49 13.52
C THR A 79 6.02 -4.73 14.86
N ARG A 80 4.86 -4.58 15.52
CA ARG A 80 4.64 -3.73 16.70
C ARG A 80 4.86 -2.22 16.46
N GLN A 81 5.01 -1.81 15.20
CA GLN A 81 4.94 -0.41 14.80
C GLN A 81 3.47 0.05 14.76
N GLU A 82 3.28 1.37 14.83
CA GLU A 82 1.98 2.03 14.78
C GLU A 82 2.09 3.32 13.96
N ILE A 83 1.05 3.66 13.18
CA ILE A 83 0.88 4.99 12.59
C ILE A 83 -0.43 5.60 13.10
N GLN A 84 -0.36 6.86 13.55
CA GLN A 84 -1.48 7.59 14.15
C GLN A 84 -2.08 8.63 13.18
N GLN A 85 -3.36 8.95 13.40
CA GLN A 85 -4.15 9.98 12.70
C GLN A 85 -4.08 9.85 11.18
N VAL A 86 -4.57 8.73 10.64
CA VAL A 86 -4.45 8.40 9.22
C VAL A 86 -5.77 8.39 8.49
N TYR A 87 -5.74 8.64 7.18
CA TYR A 87 -6.80 8.22 6.27
C TYR A 87 -6.48 6.83 5.75
N LEU A 88 -7.40 5.87 5.96
CA LEU A 88 -7.17 4.49 5.58
C LEU A 88 -7.92 4.15 4.28
N TYR A 89 -7.19 3.67 3.28
CA TYR A 89 -7.74 2.97 2.13
C TYR A 89 -7.39 1.49 2.23
N LYS A 90 -8.40 0.61 2.24
CA LYS A 90 -8.22 -0.84 2.35
C LYS A 90 -8.48 -1.50 1.02
N CYS A 91 -7.43 -2.05 0.41
CA CYS A 91 -7.52 -2.87 -0.79
C CYS A 91 -7.21 -4.34 -0.44
N ASN A 92 -8.23 -5.15 -0.20
CA ASN A 92 -8.06 -6.59 0.04
C ASN A 92 -8.64 -7.39 -1.14
N ARG A 93 -7.77 -8.09 -1.87
CA ARG A 93 -8.16 -9.26 -2.66
C ARG A 93 -7.41 -10.48 -2.10
N LEU A 94 -8.11 -11.28 -1.31
CA LEU A 94 -7.73 -12.68 -1.14
C LEU A 94 -8.24 -13.37 -2.40
N GLN A 95 -7.37 -13.61 -3.39
CA GLN A 95 -7.69 -14.56 -4.43
C GLN A 95 -7.80 -15.93 -3.72
N LYS A 96 -9.00 -16.50 -3.76
CA LYS A 96 -9.24 -17.89 -3.38
C LYS A 96 -8.57 -18.82 -4.37
#